data_AF-A0A962D776-F1
#
_entry.id   AF-A0A962D776-F1
#
_cell.length_a   1.000
_cell.length_b   1.000
_cell.length_c   1.000
_cell.angle_alpha   90.00
_cell.angle_beta   90.00
_cell.angle_gamma   90.00
#
_symmetry.space_group_name_H-M   'P 1'
#
loop_
_entity.id
_entity.type
_entity.pdbx_description
1 polymer ?
#
loop_
_entity_poly.entity_id
_entity_poly.type
_entity_poly.pdbx_seq_one_letter_code
_entity_poly.pdbx_strand_id
1 'polypeptide(L)'
;QISRQVSDTVETYNQVTGTIGWLYQNVFYPVATHPWAGAPFRLYRKIWNNVVYEVDKDGDRIFVKKRGGIMVLCTLAFLWMLPGILWVTTELLWDSSRMLTNYHRNEILYLGKSQEIDPIGNIFSAQGCEQIRCTDQTSIYFRIKPSLAHHIWSLWHNGNIFFPDFVTAGIQNDINKCTVTSYGSRGKFIMRNWDIYPQILALDCVPVSEADIKAFEADHNPEEGALSTKP
;
A
#
# COMPACT_ATOMS: atom_id res chain seq x y z
N GLN A 1 24.50 37.26 37.73
CA GLN A 1 24.18 36.65 36.42
C GLN A 1 24.78 35.25 36.26
N ILE A 2 26.06 35.04 36.60
CA ILE A 2 26.75 33.73 36.45
C ILE A 2 26.09 32.58 37.25
N SER A 3 25.56 32.84 38.46
CA SER A 3 24.93 31.78 39.29
C SER A 3 23.59 31.27 38.73
N ARG A 4 22.83 32.11 38.00
CA ARG A 4 21.57 31.68 37.36
C ARG A 4 21.83 30.78 36.16
N GLN A 5 22.81 31.14 35.32
CA GLN A 5 23.20 30.30 34.17
C GLN A 5 23.64 28.89 34.60
N VAL A 6 24.44 28.75 35.65
CA VAL A 6 24.88 27.44 36.13
C VAL A 6 23.70 26.61 36.68
N SER A 7 22.75 27.24 37.37
CA SER A 7 21.53 26.60 37.88
C SER A 7 20.66 26.05 36.74
N ASP A 8 20.41 26.86 35.72
CA ASP A 8 19.55 26.48 34.58
C ASP A 8 20.17 25.33 33.77
N THR A 9 21.51 25.31 33.65
CA THR A 9 22.23 24.25 32.93
C THR A 9 22.16 22.91 33.68
N VAL A 10 22.30 22.93 35.01
CA VAL A 10 22.20 21.74 35.86
C VAL A 10 20.78 21.19 35.89
N GLU A 11 19.78 22.07 35.96
CA GLU A 11 18.37 21.68 35.92
C GLU A 11 18.01 21.04 34.57
N THR A 12 18.45 21.64 33.47
CA THR A 12 18.27 21.07 32.11
C THR A 12 18.94 19.71 31.99
N TYR A 13 20.17 19.55 32.49
CA TYR A 13 20.87 18.25 32.49
C TYR A 13 20.12 17.18 33.29
N ASN A 14 19.63 17.52 34.49
CA ASN A 14 18.87 16.60 35.33
C ASN A 14 17.51 16.23 34.69
N GLN A 15 16.84 17.17 34.02
CA GLN A 15 15.61 16.90 33.29
C GLN A 15 15.86 15.99 32.07
N VAL A 16 16.93 16.22 31.31
CA VAL A 16 17.30 15.38 30.15
C VAL A 16 17.67 13.97 30.60
N THR A 17 18.53 13.83 31.61
CA THR A 17 18.93 12.52 32.14
C THR A 17 17.75 11.78 32.78
N GLY A 18 16.89 12.49 33.52
CA GLY A 18 15.65 11.95 34.06
C GLY A 18 14.70 11.45 32.95
N THR A 19 14.55 12.22 31.87
CA THR A 19 13.73 11.85 30.71
C THR A 19 14.30 10.62 29.98
N ILE A 20 15.61 10.57 29.75
CA ILE A 20 16.29 9.42 29.13
C ILE A 20 16.15 8.18 30.02
N GLY A 21 16.34 8.33 31.33
CA GLY A 21 16.17 7.26 32.30
C GLY A 21 14.74 6.71 32.32
N TRP A 22 13.74 7.62 32.32
CA TRP A 22 12.33 7.25 32.24
C TRP A 22 11.99 6.51 30.95
N LEU A 23 12.44 7.01 29.78
CA LEU A 23 12.25 6.37 28.48
C LEU A 23 12.88 4.98 28.44
N TYR A 24 14.09 4.85 28.98
CA TYR A 24 14.77 3.56 29.03
C TYR A 24 13.99 2.55 29.89
N GLN A 25 13.56 2.94 31.09
CA GLN A 25 12.87 2.06 32.03
C GLN A 25 11.44 1.72 31.60
N ASN A 26 10.70 2.67 31.04
CA ASN A 26 9.26 2.50 30.75
C ASN A 26 8.98 2.10 29.30
N VAL A 27 9.91 2.32 28.37
CA VAL A 27 9.70 2.02 26.94
C VAL A 27 10.71 1.00 26.45
N PHE A 28 12.01 1.31 26.46
CA PHE A 28 13.01 0.46 25.81
C PHE A 28 13.21 -0.89 26.52
N TYR A 29 13.37 -0.88 27.85
CA TYR A 29 13.59 -2.09 28.64
C TYR A 29 12.42 -3.09 28.53
N PRO A 30 11.14 -2.70 28.75
CA PRO A 30 10.02 -3.64 28.62
C PRO A 30 9.87 -4.17 27.18
N VAL A 31 10.07 -3.33 26.17
CA VAL A 31 10.02 -3.77 24.76
C VAL A 31 11.15 -4.75 24.44
N ALA A 32 12.38 -4.46 24.86
CA ALA A 32 13.56 -5.28 24.57
C ALA A 32 13.56 -6.62 25.32
N THR A 33 12.91 -6.69 26.49
CA THR A 33 12.80 -7.91 27.29
C THR A 33 11.57 -8.74 26.95
N HIS A 34 10.59 -8.19 26.22
CA HIS A 34 9.41 -8.93 25.80
C HIS A 34 9.78 -10.14 24.90
N PRO A 35 9.12 -11.30 25.04
CA PRO A 35 9.46 -12.49 24.26
C PRO A 35 9.38 -12.27 22.75
N TRP A 36 8.38 -11.52 22.30
CA TRP A 36 8.12 -11.26 20.87
C TRP A 36 8.74 -9.94 20.40
N ALA A 37 8.37 -8.81 21.03
CA ALA A 37 8.91 -7.49 20.68
C ALA A 37 10.43 -7.33 20.95
N GLY A 38 11.00 -8.14 21.85
CA GLY A 38 12.43 -8.15 22.15
C GLY A 38 13.27 -8.98 21.18
N ALA A 39 12.66 -9.80 20.33
CA ALA A 39 13.36 -10.62 19.34
C ALA A 39 14.32 -9.81 18.45
N PRO A 40 13.92 -8.67 17.84
CA PRO A 40 14.84 -7.84 17.05
C PRO A 40 16.00 -7.31 17.89
N PHE A 41 15.78 -6.92 19.15
CA PHE A 41 16.86 -6.44 20.04
C PHE A 41 17.85 -7.53 20.42
N ARG A 42 17.38 -8.75 20.66
CA ARG A 42 18.25 -9.91 20.94
C ARG A 42 19.06 -10.29 19.70
N LEU A 43 18.45 -10.27 18.52
CA LEU A 43 19.14 -10.50 17.25
C LEU A 43 20.20 -9.41 17.01
N TYR A 44 19.85 -8.14 17.20
CA TYR A 44 20.77 -7.03 17.09
C TYR A 44 21.94 -7.17 18.07
N ARG A 45 21.68 -7.53 19.34
CA ARG A 45 22.73 -7.79 20.33
C ARG A 45 23.66 -8.92 19.90
N LYS A 46 23.12 -9.99 19.31
CA LYS A 46 23.92 -11.11 18.77
C LYS A 46 24.82 -10.65 17.61
N ILE A 47 24.26 -9.88 16.67
CA ILE A 47 25.03 -9.32 15.54
C ILE A 47 26.11 -8.37 16.06
N TRP A 48 25.75 -7.45 16.96
CA TRP A 48 26.68 -6.51 17.58
C TRP A 48 27.84 -7.24 18.27
N ASN A 49 27.54 -8.24 19.10
CA ASN A 49 28.56 -9.01 19.80
C ASN A 49 29.50 -9.75 18.84
N ASN A 50 28.99 -10.25 17.72
CA ASN A 50 29.78 -11.00 16.75
C ASN A 50 30.60 -10.10 15.82
N VAL A 51 30.09 -8.90 15.50
CA VAL A 51 30.73 -7.99 14.53
C VAL A 51 31.71 -7.05 15.23
N VAL A 52 31.35 -6.53 16.41
CA VAL A 52 32.09 -5.45 17.07
C VAL A 52 33.24 -5.96 17.94
N TYR A 53 33.09 -7.16 18.51
CA TYR A 53 34.11 -7.77 19.36
C TYR A 53 34.91 -8.81 18.60
N GLU A 54 36.19 -8.90 18.94
CA GLU A 54 37.11 -9.92 18.46
C GLU A 54 37.64 -10.69 19.67
N VAL A 55 37.91 -11.98 19.50
CA VAL A 55 38.50 -12.81 20.54
C VAL A 55 40.01 -12.73 20.39
N ASP A 56 40.69 -12.22 21.41
CA ASP A 56 42.14 -12.15 21.46
C ASP A 56 42.74 -13.56 21.63
N LYS A 57 44.06 -13.69 21.45
CA LYS A 57 44.79 -14.96 21.59
C LYS A 57 44.63 -15.59 22.99
N ASP A 58 44.38 -14.77 24.00
CA ASP A 58 44.16 -15.17 25.38
C ASP A 58 42.69 -15.53 25.68
N GLY A 59 41.81 -15.47 24.68
CA GLY A 59 40.39 -15.81 24.80
C GLY A 59 39.49 -14.65 25.26
N ASP A 60 40.08 -13.49 25.57
CA ASP A 60 39.34 -12.30 26.00
C ASP A 60 38.70 -11.55 24.83
N ARG A 61 37.51 -10.98 25.07
CA ARG A 61 36.78 -10.21 24.05
C ARG A 61 37.21 -8.75 24.06
N ILE A 62 37.91 -8.33 23.01
CA ILE A 62 38.35 -6.95 22.83
C ILE A 62 37.41 -6.19 21.88
N PHE A 63 37.08 -4.94 22.24
CA PHE A 63 36.23 -4.07 21.44
C PHE A 63 37.04 -3.42 20.31
N VAL A 64 36.67 -3.69 19.05
CA VAL A 64 37.36 -3.13 17.89
C VAL A 64 36.69 -1.83 17.46
N LYS A 65 37.31 -0.67 17.78
CA LYS A 65 36.75 0.68 17.50
C LYS A 65 36.28 0.87 16.06
N LYS A 66 37.04 0.38 15.07
CA LYS A 66 36.70 0.49 13.64
C LYS A 66 35.41 -0.29 13.30
N ARG A 67 35.28 -1.53 13.81
CA ARG A 67 34.09 -2.36 13.58
C ARG A 67 32.87 -1.79 14.31
N GLY A 68 33.06 -1.29 15.53
CA GLY A 68 32.02 -0.56 16.26
C GLY A 68 31.54 0.68 15.52
N GLY A 69 32.45 1.49 14.99
CA GLY A 69 32.10 2.68 14.18
C GLY A 69 31.31 2.33 12.92
N ILE A 70 31.75 1.32 12.15
CA ILE A 70 31.03 0.84 10.96
C ILE A 70 29.64 0.33 11.35
N MET A 71 29.54 -0.47 12.42
CA MET A 71 28.27 -1.01 12.88
C MET A 71 27.29 0.11 13.25
N VAL A 72 27.74 1.16 13.95
CA VAL A 72 26.91 2.32 14.27
C VAL A 72 26.42 3.02 12.99
N LEU A 73 27.29 3.26 12.02
CA LEU A 73 26.90 3.87 10.75
C LEU A 73 25.87 3.03 9.99
N CYS A 74 26.05 1.70 9.93
CA CYS A 74 25.07 0.79 9.35
C CYS A 74 23.73 0.81 10.08
N THR A 75 23.75 0.84 11.43
CA THR A 75 22.53 0.96 12.23
C THR A 75 21.80 2.27 11.95
N LEU A 76 22.52 3.39 11.86
CA LEU A 76 21.92 4.69 11.53
C LEU A 76 21.32 4.69 10.12
N ALA A 77 22.04 4.15 9.13
CA ALA A 77 21.52 4.01 7.76
C ALA A 77 20.28 3.12 7.69
N PHE A 78 20.26 2.02 8.44
CA PHE A 78 19.09 1.14 8.53
C PHE A 78 17.90 1.85 9.18
N LEU A 79 18.12 2.56 10.31
CA LEU A 79 17.07 3.34 10.97
C LEU A 79 16.51 4.44 10.05
N TRP A 80 17.35 5.03 9.20
CA TRP A 80 16.91 5.99 8.18
C TRP A 80 16.02 5.35 7.11
N MET A 81 16.32 4.12 6.69
CA MET A 81 15.51 3.39 5.70
C MET A 81 14.25 2.74 6.29
N LEU A 82 14.21 2.56 7.61
CA LEU A 82 13.16 1.82 8.31
C LEU A 82 11.74 2.33 8.03
N PRO A 83 11.44 3.65 7.98
CA PRO A 83 10.12 4.13 7.61
C PRO A 83 9.67 3.67 6.22
N GLY A 84 10.57 3.69 5.23
CA GLY A 84 10.28 3.25 3.87
C GLY A 84 10.03 1.74 3.80
N ILE A 85 10.83 0.95 4.52
CA ILE A 85 10.64 -0.51 4.63
C ILE A 85 9.27 -0.81 5.27
N LEU A 86 8.94 -0.16 6.38
CA LEU A 86 7.67 -0.34 7.05
C LEU A 86 6.51 0.01 6.11
N TRP A 87 6.57 1.16 5.44
CA TRP A 87 5.55 1.58 4.48
C TRP A 87 5.30 0.50 3.42
N VAL A 88 6.34 0.09 2.69
CA VAL A 88 6.24 -0.93 1.64
C VAL A 88 5.71 -2.26 2.18
N THR A 89 6.18 -2.70 3.36
CA THR A 89 5.68 -3.96 3.95
C THR A 89 4.23 -3.87 4.39
N THR A 90 3.80 -2.74 4.94
CA THR A 90 2.40 -2.56 5.38
C THR A 90 1.47 -2.52 4.18
N GLU A 91 1.85 -1.86 3.10
CA GLU A 91 1.10 -1.85 1.84
C GLU A 91 1.02 -3.25 1.23
N LEU A 92 2.15 -3.98 1.16
CA LEU A 92 2.17 -5.36 0.69
C LEU A 92 1.22 -6.24 1.49
N LEU A 93 1.26 -6.16 2.83
CA LEU A 93 0.38 -6.93 3.70
C LEU A 93 -1.10 -6.54 3.52
N TRP A 94 -1.36 -5.24 3.41
CA TRP A 94 -2.72 -4.70 3.19
C TRP A 94 -3.32 -5.19 1.87
N ASP A 95 -2.60 -5.00 0.77
CA ASP A 95 -3.07 -5.41 -0.55
C ASP A 95 -3.19 -6.94 -0.63
N SER A 96 -2.20 -7.69 -0.14
CA SER A 96 -2.26 -9.15 -0.10
C SER A 96 -3.44 -9.65 0.73
N SER A 97 -3.72 -9.04 1.89
CA SER A 97 -4.87 -9.40 2.72
C SER A 97 -6.20 -9.17 2.00
N ARG A 98 -6.33 -8.05 1.30
CA ARG A 98 -7.54 -7.75 0.51
C ARG A 98 -7.68 -8.66 -0.70
N MET A 99 -6.58 -9.01 -1.36
CA MET A 99 -6.55 -10.00 -2.44
C MET A 99 -6.95 -11.39 -1.94
N LEU A 100 -6.57 -11.78 -0.73
CA LEU A 100 -6.95 -13.08 -0.18
C LEU A 100 -8.41 -13.14 0.27
N THR A 101 -8.97 -12.02 0.72
CA THR A 101 -10.32 -11.98 1.31
C THR A 101 -11.42 -11.65 0.30
N ASN A 102 -11.15 -10.79 -0.68
CA ASN A 102 -12.15 -10.28 -1.61
C ASN A 102 -11.61 -10.34 -3.05
N TYR A 103 -11.30 -11.53 -3.52
CA TYR A 103 -10.81 -11.75 -4.89
C TYR A 103 -11.96 -11.97 -5.86
N HIS A 104 -12.00 -11.17 -6.93
CA HIS A 104 -13.02 -11.23 -7.97
C HIS A 104 -12.36 -11.50 -9.32
N ARG A 105 -12.66 -12.66 -9.92
CA ARG A 105 -12.04 -13.12 -11.17
C ARG A 105 -13.06 -13.15 -12.31
N ASN A 106 -12.65 -12.64 -13.47
CA ASN A 106 -13.39 -12.70 -14.72
C ASN A 106 -14.81 -12.11 -14.63
N GLU A 107 -14.96 -11.01 -13.91
CA GLU A 107 -16.26 -10.35 -13.80
C GLU A 107 -16.52 -9.43 -14.99
N ILE A 108 -17.72 -9.50 -15.55
CA ILE A 108 -18.12 -8.63 -16.66
C ILE A 108 -18.59 -7.31 -16.07
N LEU A 109 -17.87 -6.23 -16.38
CA LEU A 109 -18.20 -4.87 -15.98
C LEU A 109 -18.15 -3.97 -17.21
N TYR A 110 -19.09 -3.03 -17.27
CA TYR A 110 -19.05 -1.95 -18.24
C TYR A 110 -18.21 -0.83 -17.65
N LEU A 111 -17.00 -0.67 -18.18
CA LEU A 111 -16.06 0.36 -17.74
C LEU A 111 -16.16 1.56 -18.67
N GLY A 112 -16.27 2.74 -18.07
CA GLY A 112 -16.12 4.02 -18.77
C GLY A 112 -14.69 4.54 -18.68
N LYS A 113 -14.47 5.73 -19.23
CA LYS A 113 -13.16 6.40 -19.30
C LYS A 113 -12.35 6.31 -18.00
N SER A 114 -11.08 5.91 -18.14
CA SER A 114 -10.09 5.98 -17.06
C SER A 114 -9.54 7.40 -16.91
N GLN A 115 -9.31 7.83 -15.67
CA GLN A 115 -8.76 9.15 -15.34
C GLN A 115 -7.55 8.98 -14.43
N GLU A 116 -6.47 9.69 -14.73
CA GLU A 116 -5.30 9.78 -13.87
C GLU A 116 -5.59 10.71 -12.70
N ILE A 117 -5.35 10.23 -11.47
CA ILE A 117 -5.60 10.99 -10.24
C ILE A 117 -4.30 11.48 -9.61
N ASP A 118 -3.25 10.66 -9.67
CA ASP A 118 -1.92 11.02 -9.21
C ASP A 118 -0.87 10.60 -10.23
N PRO A 119 -0.29 11.57 -10.97
CA PRO A 119 0.76 11.29 -11.94
C PRO A 119 2.07 10.82 -11.34
N ILE A 120 2.37 11.19 -10.09
CA ILE A 120 3.63 10.81 -9.44
C ILE A 120 3.54 9.35 -8.98
N GLY A 121 2.41 8.96 -8.39
CA GLY A 121 2.12 7.60 -7.95
C GLY A 121 1.63 6.65 -9.05
N ASN A 122 1.45 7.14 -10.28
CA ASN A 122 0.86 6.40 -11.41
C ASN A 122 -0.50 5.77 -11.05
N ILE A 123 -1.36 6.55 -10.41
CA ILE A 123 -2.66 6.10 -9.89
C ILE A 123 -3.78 6.58 -10.81
N PHE A 124 -4.55 5.62 -11.30
CA PHE A 124 -5.74 5.87 -12.11
C PHE A 124 -7.00 5.46 -11.36
N SER A 125 -8.11 6.08 -11.74
CA SER A 125 -9.43 5.57 -11.43
C SER A 125 -10.21 5.28 -12.69
N ALA A 126 -10.98 4.20 -12.63
CA ALA A 126 -11.95 3.86 -13.66
C ALA A 126 -13.32 3.74 -12.99
N GLN A 127 -14.33 4.34 -13.63
CA GLN A 127 -15.72 4.15 -13.24
C GLN A 127 -16.26 2.91 -13.95
N GLY A 128 -16.90 2.02 -13.19
CA GLY A 128 -17.47 0.78 -13.71
C GLY A 128 -18.86 0.47 -13.15
N CYS A 129 -19.65 -0.26 -13.93
CA CYS A 129 -21.00 -0.66 -13.58
C CYS A 129 -21.30 -2.09 -14.07
N GLU A 130 -22.22 -2.78 -13.41
CA GLU A 130 -22.67 -4.12 -13.82
C GLU A 130 -23.59 -4.08 -15.05
N GLN A 131 -24.14 -2.91 -15.35
CA GLN A 131 -25.01 -2.61 -16.50
C GLN A 131 -24.39 -1.51 -17.37
N ILE A 132 -24.83 -1.41 -18.63
CA ILE A 132 -24.26 -0.48 -19.63
C ILE A 132 -24.28 0.97 -19.14
N ARG A 133 -25.40 1.41 -18.56
CA ARG A 133 -25.53 2.77 -18.02
C ARG A 133 -25.35 2.82 -16.51
N CYS A 134 -24.34 3.56 -16.07
CA CYS A 134 -24.10 3.85 -14.67
C CYS A 134 -25.14 4.82 -14.11
N THR A 135 -25.64 4.52 -12.91
CA THR A 135 -26.37 5.49 -12.08
C THR A 135 -25.55 5.82 -10.84
N ASP A 136 -25.89 6.89 -10.14
CA ASP A 136 -25.27 7.24 -8.84
C ASP A 136 -25.36 6.10 -7.82
N GLN A 137 -26.36 5.23 -7.95
CA GLN A 137 -26.58 4.08 -7.09
C GLN A 137 -25.82 2.82 -7.54
N THR A 138 -25.58 2.64 -8.84
CA THR A 138 -24.92 1.44 -9.40
C THR A 138 -23.45 1.64 -9.80
N SER A 139 -22.94 2.87 -9.73
CA SER A 139 -21.54 3.17 -10.05
C SER A 139 -20.56 2.66 -8.99
N ILE A 140 -19.52 1.98 -9.44
CA ILE A 140 -18.38 1.51 -8.64
C ILE A 140 -17.12 2.21 -9.16
N TYR A 141 -16.35 2.79 -8.24
CA TYR A 141 -15.06 3.41 -8.58
C TYR A 141 -13.95 2.43 -8.27
N PHE A 142 -13.17 2.09 -9.29
CA PHE A 142 -11.98 1.27 -9.16
C PHE A 142 -10.73 2.15 -9.12
N ARG A 143 -9.70 1.67 -8.43
CA ARG A 143 -8.36 2.25 -8.45
C ARG A 143 -7.39 1.30 -9.15
N ILE A 144 -6.45 1.87 -9.88
CA ILE A 144 -5.39 1.14 -10.56
C ILE A 144 -4.10 1.84 -10.13
N LYS A 145 -3.35 1.20 -9.25
CA LYS A 145 -2.10 1.74 -8.71
C LYS A 145 -1.01 0.67 -8.73
N PRO A 146 0.27 1.04 -8.80
CA PRO A 146 1.35 0.07 -8.66
C PRO A 146 1.49 -0.29 -7.18
N SER A 147 1.64 -1.57 -6.87
CA SER A 147 2.02 -2.04 -5.54
C SER A 147 2.87 -3.30 -5.64
N LEU A 148 3.65 -3.58 -4.60
CA LEU A 148 4.49 -4.78 -4.58
C LEU A 148 3.65 -6.07 -4.69
N ALA A 149 2.46 -6.09 -4.10
CA ALA A 149 1.51 -7.20 -4.22
C ALA A 149 1.10 -7.42 -5.69
N HIS A 150 0.84 -6.33 -6.42
CA HIS A 150 0.47 -6.40 -7.84
C HIS A 150 1.62 -6.91 -8.71
N HIS A 151 2.85 -6.44 -8.44
CA HIS A 151 4.01 -6.94 -9.17
C HIS A 151 4.20 -8.44 -8.94
N ILE A 152 4.10 -8.91 -7.69
CA ILE A 152 4.19 -10.34 -7.37
C ILE A 152 3.07 -11.12 -8.07
N TRP A 153 1.83 -10.63 -7.99
CA TRP A 153 0.69 -11.27 -8.63
C TRP A 153 0.84 -11.35 -10.16
N SER A 154 1.28 -10.27 -10.80
CA SER A 154 1.44 -10.20 -12.25
C SER A 154 2.61 -11.05 -12.73
N LEU A 155 3.71 -11.11 -11.98
CA LEU A 155 4.82 -12.01 -12.27
C LEU A 155 4.38 -13.47 -12.19
N TRP A 156 3.55 -13.82 -11.21
CA TRP A 156 3.03 -15.17 -11.04
C TRP A 156 2.05 -15.59 -12.14
N HIS A 157 1.13 -14.71 -12.54
CA HIS A 157 0.04 -15.05 -13.46
C HIS A 157 0.34 -14.74 -14.93
N ASN A 158 1.03 -13.64 -15.19
CA ASN A 158 1.26 -13.10 -16.54
C ASN A 158 2.73 -13.17 -16.96
N GLY A 159 3.65 -13.50 -16.04
CA GLY A 159 5.09 -13.55 -16.32
C GLY A 159 5.74 -12.19 -16.58
N ASN A 160 5.07 -11.08 -16.22
CA ASN A 160 5.59 -9.73 -16.40
C ASN A 160 5.33 -8.85 -15.16
N ILE A 161 5.99 -7.70 -15.10
CA ILE A 161 5.77 -6.70 -14.06
C ILE A 161 4.43 -6.01 -14.30
N PHE A 162 3.68 -5.77 -13.22
CA PHE A 162 2.44 -4.99 -13.29
C PHE A 162 2.72 -3.52 -13.62
N PHE A 163 2.08 -3.00 -14.66
CA PHE A 163 2.09 -1.57 -14.97
C PHE A 163 0.64 -1.07 -15.06
N PRO A 164 0.25 -0.08 -14.24
CA PRO A 164 -1.08 0.54 -14.27
C PRO A 164 -1.46 1.06 -15.66
N ASP A 165 -0.50 1.67 -16.38
CA ASP A 165 -0.70 2.27 -17.71
C ASP A 165 -1.22 1.28 -18.75
N PHE A 166 -0.71 0.04 -18.75
CA PHE A 166 -1.17 -0.97 -19.70
C PHE A 166 -2.59 -1.45 -19.37
N VAL A 167 -2.93 -1.49 -18.08
CA VAL A 167 -4.30 -1.83 -17.65
C VAL A 167 -5.25 -0.70 -18.05
N THR A 168 -4.87 0.57 -17.81
CA THR A 168 -5.74 1.72 -18.11
C THR A 168 -5.88 1.98 -19.60
N ALA A 169 -4.84 1.71 -20.39
CA ALA A 169 -4.88 1.81 -21.85
C ALA A 169 -5.87 0.84 -22.51
N GLY A 170 -6.20 -0.29 -21.85
CA GLY A 170 -7.24 -1.19 -22.32
C GLY A 170 -8.65 -0.60 -22.19
N ILE A 171 -8.83 0.43 -21.36
CA ILE A 171 -10.10 1.13 -21.20
C ILE A 171 -10.14 2.29 -22.21
N GLN A 172 -10.91 2.12 -23.28
CA GLN A 172 -11.09 3.17 -24.28
C GLN A 172 -11.94 4.33 -23.72
N ASN A 173 -12.00 5.46 -24.43
CA ASN A 173 -12.74 6.65 -23.99
C ASN A 173 -14.26 6.47 -23.94
N ASP A 174 -14.80 5.41 -24.55
CA ASP A 174 -16.23 5.08 -24.58
C ASP A 174 -16.58 3.94 -23.60
N ILE A 175 -17.86 3.54 -23.57
CA ILE A 175 -18.33 2.42 -22.73
C ILE A 175 -17.83 1.10 -23.33
N ASN A 176 -17.03 0.37 -22.55
CA ASN A 176 -16.49 -0.92 -22.97
C ASN A 176 -17.02 -2.04 -22.08
N LYS A 177 -17.31 -3.18 -22.68
CA LYS A 177 -17.59 -4.41 -21.94
C LYS A 177 -16.25 -5.04 -21.60
N CYS A 178 -15.91 -5.05 -20.32
CA CYS A 178 -14.63 -5.52 -19.84
C CYS A 178 -14.77 -6.74 -18.94
N THR A 179 -13.91 -7.73 -19.16
CA THR A 179 -13.71 -8.85 -18.23
C THR A 179 -12.60 -8.45 -17.26
N VAL A 180 -12.98 -8.18 -16.02
CA VAL A 180 -12.14 -7.55 -15.00
C VAL A 180 -11.73 -8.59 -13.96
N THR A 181 -10.44 -8.61 -13.64
CA THR A 181 -9.91 -9.24 -12.43
C THR A 181 -9.59 -8.14 -11.42
N SER A 182 -10.31 -8.13 -10.31
CA SER A 182 -10.20 -7.08 -9.28
C SER A 182 -10.20 -7.67 -7.88
N TYR A 183 -9.84 -6.86 -6.89
CA TYR A 183 -9.98 -7.27 -5.50
C TYR A 183 -10.39 -6.10 -4.59
N GLY A 184 -10.96 -6.46 -3.43
CA GLY A 184 -11.36 -5.52 -2.39
C GLY A 184 -12.86 -5.23 -2.37
N SER A 185 -13.31 -4.62 -1.26
CA SER A 185 -14.73 -4.35 -1.04
C SER A 185 -15.28 -3.23 -1.95
N ARG A 186 -16.53 -3.41 -2.40
CA ARG A 186 -17.30 -2.44 -3.22
C ARG A 186 -18.24 -1.55 -2.40
N GLY A 187 -18.18 -1.65 -1.07
CA GLY A 187 -19.06 -0.89 -0.19
C GLY A 187 -18.83 0.63 -0.30
N LYS A 188 -19.86 1.37 -0.71
CA LYS A 188 -19.78 2.85 -0.82
C LYS A 188 -19.42 3.54 0.48
N PHE A 189 -19.86 2.99 1.60
CA PHE A 189 -19.51 3.50 2.93
C PHE A 189 -18.00 3.45 3.17
N ILE A 190 -17.35 2.35 2.78
CA ILE A 190 -15.92 2.12 2.93
C ILE A 190 -15.13 3.04 1.99
N MET A 191 -15.58 3.17 0.74
CA MET A 191 -14.95 4.07 -0.23
C MET A 191 -15.03 5.54 0.21
N ARG A 192 -16.21 6.03 0.59
CA ARG A 192 -16.41 7.47 0.87
C ARG A 192 -15.84 7.92 2.20
N ASN A 193 -15.91 7.09 3.24
CA ASN A 193 -15.45 7.51 4.56
C ASN A 193 -13.98 7.16 4.81
N TRP A 194 -13.47 6.06 4.22
CA TRP A 194 -12.15 5.51 4.54
C TRP A 194 -11.21 5.49 3.33
N ASP A 195 -11.64 5.99 2.17
CA ASP A 195 -10.87 6.06 0.91
C ASP A 195 -10.36 4.70 0.41
N ILE A 196 -11.05 3.61 0.79
CA ILE A 196 -10.69 2.25 0.39
C ILE A 196 -11.52 1.84 -0.84
N TYR A 197 -10.88 1.86 -2.00
CA TYR A 197 -11.47 1.43 -3.27
C TYR A 197 -11.03 0.02 -3.66
N PRO A 198 -11.85 -0.72 -4.43
CA PRO A 198 -11.43 -1.94 -5.09
C PRO A 198 -10.35 -1.64 -6.13
N GLN A 199 -9.43 -2.58 -6.30
CA GLN A 199 -8.28 -2.43 -7.20
C GLN A 199 -8.36 -3.40 -8.37
N ILE A 200 -8.01 -2.94 -9.58
CA ILE A 200 -7.98 -3.78 -10.78
C ILE A 200 -6.56 -4.31 -11.01
N LEU A 201 -6.45 -5.61 -11.27
CA LEU A 201 -5.20 -6.32 -11.55
C LEU A 201 -5.02 -6.66 -13.03
N ALA A 202 -6.12 -6.91 -13.73
CA ALA A 202 -6.11 -7.16 -15.17
C ALA A 202 -7.51 -6.88 -15.72
N LEU A 203 -7.57 -6.46 -16.98
CA LEU A 203 -8.80 -6.30 -17.72
C LEU A 203 -8.59 -6.70 -19.17
N ASP A 204 -9.67 -7.16 -19.79
CA ASP A 204 -9.76 -7.37 -21.22
C ASP A 204 -11.08 -6.73 -21.69
N CYS A 205 -11.00 -5.74 -22.58
CA CYS A 205 -12.11 -4.88 -22.94
C CYS A 205 -12.43 -4.98 -24.42
N VAL A 206 -13.72 -5.05 -24.73
CA VAL A 206 -14.26 -4.98 -26.08
C VAL A 206 -15.23 -3.81 -26.16
N PRO A 207 -15.19 -2.97 -27.20
CA PRO A 207 -16.14 -1.88 -27.37
C PRO A 207 -17.56 -2.43 -27.48
N VAL A 208 -18.50 -1.77 -26.79
CA VAL A 208 -19.92 -2.15 -26.84
C VAL A 208 -20.50 -1.69 -28.19
N SER A 209 -21.24 -2.55 -28.88
CA SER A 209 -21.86 -2.17 -30.16
C SER A 209 -23.06 -1.24 -29.94
N GLU A 210 -23.35 -0.36 -30.92
CA GLU A 210 -24.55 0.49 -30.85
C GLU A 210 -25.85 -0.32 -30.74
N ALA A 211 -25.87 -1.54 -31.28
CA ALA A 211 -27.01 -2.44 -31.20
C ALA A 211 -27.27 -2.90 -29.75
N ASP A 212 -26.19 -3.18 -29.00
CA ASP A 212 -26.30 -3.58 -27.58
C ASP A 212 -26.81 -2.43 -26.71
N ILE A 213 -26.39 -1.20 -27.01
CA ILE A 213 -26.86 0.01 -26.32
C ILE A 213 -28.35 0.21 -26.58
N LYS A 214 -28.78 0.14 -27.85
CA LYS A 214 -30.20 0.28 -28.23
C LYS A 214 -31.07 -0.84 -27.64
N ALA A 215 -30.56 -2.07 -27.58
CA ALA A 215 -31.27 -3.19 -26.96
C ALA A 215 -31.48 -2.97 -25.46
N PHE A 216 -30.47 -2.46 -24.75
CA PHE A 216 -30.59 -2.12 -23.33
C PHE A 216 -31.59 -0.97 -23.08
N GLU A 217 -31.55 0.07 -23.92
CA GLU A 217 -32.49 1.20 -23.85
C GLU A 217 -33.93 0.76 -24.09
N ALA A 218 -34.17 -0.13 -25.06
CA ALA A 218 -35.50 -0.65 -25.34
C ALA A 218 -36.09 -1.50 -24.19
N ASP A 219 -35.24 -2.23 -23.46
CA ASP A 219 -35.64 -3.06 -22.32
C ASP A 219 -35.93 -2.22 -21.06
N HIS A 220 -35.18 -1.13 -20.85
CA HIS A 220 -35.27 -0.30 -19.63
C HIS A 220 -36.11 0.98 -19.80
N ASN A 221 -36.45 1.39 -21.03
CA ASN A 221 -37.34 2.51 -21.31
C ASN A 221 -38.35 2.15 -22.43
N PRO A 222 -39.43 1.40 -22.12
CA PRO A 222 -40.36 0.92 -23.13
C PRO A 222 -41.16 2.02 -23.85
N GLU A 223 -41.14 3.26 -23.35
CA GLU A 223 -41.88 4.38 -23.94
C GLU A 223 -41.21 4.98 -25.19
N GLU A 224 -39.89 4.86 -25.35
CA GLU A 224 -39.18 5.40 -26.53
C GLU A 224 -39.10 4.40 -27.70
N GLY A 225 -39.18 3.09 -27.44
CA GLY A 225 -39.22 2.05 -28.47
C GLY A 225 -40.49 2.06 -29.33
N ALA A 226 -41.58 2.64 -28.84
CA ALA A 226 -42.87 2.69 -29.53
C ALA A 226 -42.98 3.84 -30.56
N LEU A 227 -42.07 4.82 -30.55
CA LEU A 227 -42.12 5.96 -31.49
C LEU A 227 -41.25 5.78 -32.74
N SER A 228 -40.30 4.84 -32.73
CA SER A 228 -39.38 4.59 -33.87
C SER A 228 -39.94 3.63 -34.93
N THR A 229 -41.17 3.11 -34.74
CA THR A 229 -41.83 2.16 -35.66
C THR A 229 -43.05 2.75 -36.36
N LYS A 230 -43.22 4.07 -36.39
CA LYS A 230 -44.19 4.70 -37.31
C LYS A 230 -43.48 5.15 -38.60
N PRO A 231 -43.94 4.65 -39.77
CA PRO A 231 -43.37 4.98 -41.08
C PRO A 231 -43.57 6.45 -41.48
#